data_AF-A0A7X2LMA1-F1
#
_entry.id   AF-A0A7X2LMA1-F1
#
_cell.length_a   1.000
_cell.length_b   1.000
_cell.length_c   1.000
_cell.angle_alpha   90.00
_cell.angle_beta   90.00
_cell.angle_gamma   90.00
#
_symmetry.space_group_name_H-M   'P 1'
#
loop_
_entity.id
_entity.type
_entity.pdbx_description
1 polymer ?
#
loop_
_entity_poly.entity_id
_entity_poly.type
_entity_poly.pdbx_seq_one_letter_code
_entity_poly.pdbx_strand_id
1 'polypeptide(L)'
;MKSGMKVGTRLGLGFAWVVLLLVLVTGFGIFNMHQVQGRFTHVVEVKNPESALVKEMLETVGERSISLRNLMLPAAPEDVDIEAQYIEGQTQKYKVAAQKLQQLFVDSADTTEEEKAALPKIQAQAAAAEKLINEAVEFGKRREAYELAQFLKEQYLPVQKSWQVELKALAALEDRLNREAADSSAAAYARARLLMLIISAIGVVTAILAAIWITRQLLRKLGGEPDYAVQIAGQIAEGDLAVVIDTRAGDNDSLLAAMRVMRDKLAAIVSEVRRGSETITTASTEIARGNLDLSSRTEQQAGALEETASSMEQLNSTVKQNAENAHQANDLALAASDVAVQGGSIVSQVVETMQSINASSQKVADIVSVIDGIAFQTNILALNAAVEAARAGEQGRGFAVVASEVRSLAQRSASAAKEIKVLIGDSVGKVENGSKLVEQAGSTMTEIVTSIRRVTDVMTEITHANREQSSGIEQVNEAIIQIDDMTQQNAALVEQAAAAARQLQEQAAGLQQLVSVFRIDAGQARVTSSTSATYAQAASAERVIDVTPGAPELPGGNAALAVQG
;
A
#
# COMPACT_ATOMS: atom_id res chain seq x y z
N MET A 1 3.88 -29.45 33.71
CA MET A 1 2.63 -28.84 33.18
C MET A 1 2.76 -28.62 31.69
N LYS A 2 1.73 -28.97 30.89
CA LYS A 2 1.70 -28.85 29.41
C LYS A 2 1.94 -27.40 28.96
N SER A 3 2.66 -27.23 27.86
CA SER A 3 3.16 -25.96 27.31
C SER A 3 2.09 -24.87 27.00
N GLY A 4 0.80 -25.20 27.01
CA GLY A 4 -0.29 -24.31 26.56
C GLY A 4 -1.16 -23.65 27.65
N MET A 5 -0.83 -23.74 28.94
CA MET A 5 -1.70 -23.17 29.99
C MET A 5 -1.64 -21.65 30.03
N LYS A 6 -2.79 -20.97 30.16
CA LYS A 6 -2.88 -19.50 30.33
C LYS A 6 -2.13 -19.04 31.59
N VAL A 7 -1.54 -17.84 31.56
CA VAL A 7 -0.78 -17.26 32.69
C VAL A 7 -1.62 -17.21 33.96
N GLY A 8 -2.88 -16.78 33.87
CA GLY A 8 -3.81 -16.76 35.00
C GLY A 8 -4.04 -18.14 35.64
N THR A 9 -4.14 -19.21 34.85
CA THR A 9 -4.31 -20.57 35.38
C THR A 9 -3.07 -21.06 36.12
N ARG A 10 -1.87 -20.66 35.68
CA ARG A 10 -0.61 -21.04 36.35
C ARG A 10 -0.45 -20.33 37.69
N LEU A 11 -0.73 -19.02 37.73
CA LEU A 11 -0.77 -18.23 38.97
C LEU A 11 -1.83 -18.78 39.92
N GLY A 12 -3.04 -19.06 39.42
CA GLY A 12 -4.12 -19.64 40.21
C GLY A 12 -3.75 -20.98 40.86
N LEU A 13 -3.08 -21.88 40.14
CA LEU A 13 -2.60 -23.15 40.71
C LEU A 13 -1.49 -22.95 41.75
N GLY A 14 -0.57 -22.01 41.52
CA GLY A 14 0.47 -21.68 42.49
C GLY A 14 -0.11 -21.15 43.81
N PHE A 15 -1.07 -20.22 43.72
CA PHE A 15 -1.78 -19.71 44.91
C PHE A 15 -2.65 -20.77 45.58
N ALA A 16 -3.40 -21.57 44.80
CA ALA A 16 -4.21 -22.65 45.33
C ALA A 16 -3.37 -23.68 46.10
N TRP A 17 -2.15 -23.97 45.62
CA TRP A 17 -1.21 -24.85 46.32
C TRP A 17 -0.76 -24.27 47.66
N VAL A 18 -0.42 -22.97 47.72
CA VAL A 18 -0.04 -22.30 48.97
C VAL A 18 -1.19 -22.28 49.97
N VAL A 19 -2.41 -21.98 49.51
CA VAL A 19 -3.61 -21.99 50.35
C VAL A 19 -3.89 -23.40 50.88
N LEU A 20 -3.78 -24.43 50.04
CA LEU A 20 -3.95 -25.82 50.46
C LEU A 20 -2.95 -26.21 51.56
N LEU A 21 -1.67 -25.86 51.40
CA LEU A 21 -0.65 -26.12 52.42
C LEU A 21 -0.95 -25.40 53.74
N LEU A 22 -1.42 -24.15 53.68
CA LEU A 22 -1.79 -23.39 54.87
C LEU A 22 -2.97 -24.04 55.62
N VAL A 23 -3.99 -24.49 54.89
CA VAL A 23 -5.12 -25.23 55.47
C VAL A 23 -4.65 -26.53 56.12
N LEU A 24 -3.76 -27.29 55.46
CA LEU A 24 -3.23 -28.54 56.00
C LEU A 24 -2.40 -28.32 57.27
N VAL A 25 -1.51 -27.32 57.29
CA VAL A 25 -0.70 -26.98 58.48
C VAL A 25 -1.60 -26.53 59.63
N THR A 26 -2.58 -25.67 59.35
CA THR A 26 -3.52 -25.18 60.35
C THR A 26 -4.36 -26.33 60.94
N GLY A 27 -4.91 -27.19 60.07
CA GLY A 27 -5.67 -28.37 60.50
C GLY A 27 -4.83 -29.34 61.32
N PHE A 28 -3.60 -29.61 60.90
CA PHE A 28 -2.66 -30.46 61.64
C PHE A 28 -2.29 -29.85 63.00
N GLY A 29 -2.13 -28.53 63.07
CA GLY A 29 -1.86 -27.82 64.33
C GLY A 29 -3.01 -27.89 65.32
N ILE A 30 -4.25 -27.67 64.84
CA ILE A 30 -5.45 -27.81 65.67
C ILE A 30 -5.58 -29.25 66.19
N PHE A 31 -5.38 -30.25 65.32
CA PHE A 31 -5.45 -31.66 65.71
C PHE A 31 -4.43 -32.04 66.80
N ASN A 32 -3.18 -31.59 66.68
CA ASN A 32 -2.17 -31.85 67.70
C ASN A 32 -2.42 -31.09 69.01
N MET A 33 -2.91 -29.84 68.93
CA MET A 33 -3.25 -29.06 70.11
C MET A 33 -4.34 -29.75 70.93
N HIS A 34 -5.36 -30.32 70.26
CA HIS A 34 -6.42 -31.08 70.92
C HIS A 34 -5.87 -32.33 71.65
N GLN A 35 -4.90 -33.04 71.07
CA GLN A 35 -4.26 -34.18 71.75
C GLN A 35 -3.44 -33.77 72.97
N VAL A 36 -2.70 -32.67 72.88
CA VAL A 36 -1.92 -32.14 74.01
C VAL A 36 -2.85 -31.68 75.13
N GLN A 37 -3.95 -31.00 74.80
CA GLN A 37 -4.96 -30.58 75.77
C GLN A 37 -5.55 -31.79 76.50
N GLY A 38 -5.95 -32.85 75.80
CA GLY A 38 -6.50 -34.05 76.44
C GLY A 38 -5.55 -34.72 77.44
N ARG A 39 -4.25 -34.82 77.10
CA ARG A 39 -3.24 -35.38 78.02
C ARG A 39 -2.96 -34.47 79.22
N PHE A 40 -2.93 -33.16 78.99
CA PHE A 40 -2.73 -32.19 80.05
C PHE A 40 -3.89 -32.19 81.05
N THR A 41 -5.13 -32.22 80.57
CA THR A 41 -6.33 -32.33 81.40
C THR A 41 -6.29 -33.61 82.23
N HIS A 42 -5.85 -34.73 81.66
CA HIS A 42 -5.73 -36.00 82.40
C HIS A 42 -4.74 -35.91 83.58
N VAL A 43 -3.57 -35.26 83.39
CA VAL A 43 -2.61 -35.05 84.48
C VAL A 43 -3.20 -34.19 85.61
N VAL A 44 -3.91 -33.11 85.23
CA VAL A 44 -4.43 -32.14 86.20
C VAL A 44 -5.70 -32.60 86.91
N GLU A 45 -6.60 -33.29 86.21
CA GLU A 45 -7.93 -33.68 86.73
C GLU A 45 -7.97 -35.10 87.30
N VAL A 46 -7.02 -35.97 86.97
CA VAL A 46 -7.00 -37.37 87.45
C VAL A 46 -5.80 -37.62 88.38
N LYS A 47 -4.57 -37.53 87.85
CA LYS A 47 -3.34 -37.91 88.60
C LYS A 47 -3.00 -36.97 89.77
N ASN A 48 -3.24 -35.67 89.61
CA ASN A 48 -3.02 -34.69 90.69
C ASN A 48 -3.98 -34.92 91.89
N PRO A 49 -5.30 -35.07 91.69
CA PRO A 49 -6.23 -35.44 92.75
C PRO A 49 -5.92 -36.76 93.46
N GLU A 50 -5.49 -37.79 92.73
CA GLU A 50 -5.07 -39.08 93.33
C GLU A 50 -3.94 -38.89 94.35
N SER A 51 -2.85 -38.23 93.95
CA SER A 51 -1.73 -37.88 94.85
C SER A 51 -2.18 -37.05 96.05
N ALA A 52 -3.05 -36.06 95.84
CA ALA A 52 -3.56 -35.19 96.91
C ALA A 52 -4.39 -35.97 97.93
N LEU A 53 -5.28 -36.86 97.49
CA LEU A 53 -6.13 -37.68 98.35
C LEU A 53 -5.32 -38.68 99.18
N VAL A 54 -4.28 -39.29 98.61
CA VAL A 54 -3.40 -40.20 99.36
C VAL A 54 -2.62 -39.44 100.44
N LYS A 55 -2.18 -38.21 100.14
CA LYS A 55 -1.52 -37.34 101.13
C LYS A 55 -2.48 -36.92 102.25
N GLU A 56 -3.73 -36.58 101.93
CA GLU A 56 -4.78 -36.29 102.92
C GLU A 56 -5.07 -37.52 103.80
N MET A 57 -5.16 -38.71 103.21
CA MET A 57 -5.29 -39.96 103.96
C MET A 57 -4.11 -40.17 104.91
N LEU A 58 -2.87 -39.96 104.47
CA LEU A 58 -1.69 -40.08 105.32
C LEU A 58 -1.68 -39.06 106.49
N GLU A 59 -2.10 -37.82 106.22
CA GLU A 59 -2.24 -36.76 107.23
C GLU A 59 -3.24 -37.16 108.32
N THR A 60 -4.44 -37.60 107.94
CA THR A 60 -5.47 -38.03 108.91
C THR A 60 -5.02 -39.20 109.79
N VAL A 61 -4.15 -40.10 109.30
CA VAL A 61 -3.54 -41.17 110.10
C VAL A 61 -2.55 -40.60 111.13
N GLY A 62 -1.75 -39.59 110.73
CA GLY A 62 -0.86 -38.86 111.62
C GLY A 62 -1.63 -38.14 112.74
N GLU A 63 -2.64 -37.35 112.36
CA GLU A 63 -3.50 -36.59 113.27
C GLU A 63 -4.20 -37.48 114.29
N ARG A 64 -4.78 -38.60 113.86
CA ARG A 64 -5.41 -39.56 114.80
C ARG A 64 -4.42 -40.19 115.76
N SER A 65 -3.20 -40.47 115.32
CA SER A 65 -2.17 -41.01 116.21
C SER A 65 -1.74 -40.01 117.29
N ILE A 66 -1.65 -38.73 116.93
CA ILE A 66 -1.36 -37.66 117.90
C ILE A 66 -2.50 -37.56 118.91
N SER A 67 -3.74 -37.50 118.41
CA SER A 67 -4.95 -37.36 119.24
C SER A 67 -5.14 -38.55 120.18
N LEU A 68 -4.91 -39.79 119.71
CA LEU A 68 -4.93 -40.99 120.55
C LEU A 68 -3.92 -40.95 121.69
N ARG A 69 -2.76 -40.31 121.50
CA ARG A 69 -1.77 -40.11 122.56
C ARG A 69 -2.19 -39.00 123.52
N ASN A 70 -2.89 -37.97 123.05
CA ASN A 70 -3.42 -36.91 123.91
C ASN A 70 -4.43 -37.45 124.93
N LEU A 71 -5.15 -38.52 124.61
CA LEU A 71 -6.05 -39.21 125.56
C LEU A 71 -5.35 -39.77 126.81
N MET A 72 -4.01 -39.89 126.80
CA MET A 72 -3.23 -40.30 127.97
C MET A 72 -2.90 -39.12 128.91
N LEU A 73 -3.10 -37.87 128.48
CA LEU A 73 -2.79 -36.70 129.28
C LEU A 73 -3.83 -36.50 130.39
N PRO A 74 -3.43 -36.01 131.59
CA PRO A 74 -4.38 -35.66 132.63
C PRO A 74 -5.32 -34.54 132.16
N ALA A 75 -6.60 -34.83 131.95
CA ALA A 75 -7.56 -33.89 131.37
C ALA A 75 -8.96 -33.98 132.01
N ALA A 76 -9.79 -32.94 131.83
CA ALA A 76 -11.18 -32.95 132.26
C ALA A 76 -12.00 -33.93 131.38
N PRO A 77 -13.17 -34.43 131.85
CA PRO A 77 -14.01 -35.31 131.03
C PRO A 77 -14.37 -34.69 129.67
N GLU A 78 -14.60 -33.38 129.66
CA GLU A 78 -14.93 -32.59 128.47
C GLU A 78 -13.80 -32.62 127.42
N ASP A 79 -12.53 -32.63 127.85
CA ASP A 79 -11.38 -32.66 126.96
C ASP A 79 -11.23 -34.02 126.24
N VAL A 80 -11.59 -35.11 126.93
CA VAL A 80 -11.58 -36.48 126.36
C VAL A 80 -12.64 -36.62 125.27
N ASP A 81 -13.82 -36.03 125.47
CA ASP A 81 -14.88 -36.02 124.47
C ASP A 81 -14.52 -35.18 123.24
N ILE A 82 -13.82 -34.05 123.42
CA ILE A 82 -13.31 -33.22 122.31
C ILE A 82 -12.30 -34.01 121.47
N GLU A 83 -11.34 -34.68 122.10
CA GLU A 83 -10.35 -35.51 121.40
C GLU A 83 -11.00 -36.71 120.70
N ALA A 84 -11.98 -37.37 121.34
CA ALA A 84 -12.76 -38.44 120.73
C ALA A 84 -13.54 -37.95 119.49
N GLN A 85 -14.16 -36.77 119.56
CA GLN A 85 -14.83 -36.14 118.41
C GLN A 85 -13.84 -35.77 117.29
N TYR A 86 -12.64 -35.28 117.64
CA TYR A 86 -11.61 -34.98 116.65
C TYR A 86 -11.11 -36.25 115.96
N ILE A 87 -10.88 -37.34 116.70
CA ILE A 87 -10.52 -38.67 116.16
C ILE A 87 -11.61 -39.19 115.22
N GLU A 88 -12.88 -39.06 115.59
CA GLU A 88 -14.00 -39.45 114.74
C GLU A 88 -14.06 -38.58 113.47
N GLY A 89 -13.90 -37.26 113.60
CA GLY A 89 -13.85 -36.33 112.46
C GLY A 89 -12.71 -36.67 111.48
N GLN A 90 -11.53 -36.99 111.99
CA GLN A 90 -10.40 -37.44 111.16
C GLN A 90 -10.65 -38.83 110.55
N THR A 91 -11.38 -39.71 111.23
CA THR A 91 -11.80 -41.01 110.69
C THR A 91 -12.78 -40.84 109.54
N GLN A 92 -13.73 -39.91 109.65
CA GLN A 92 -14.64 -39.58 108.56
C GLN A 92 -13.92 -38.93 107.38
N LYS A 93 -12.99 -37.99 107.63
CA LYS A 93 -12.13 -37.41 106.56
C LYS A 93 -11.36 -38.50 105.82
N TYR A 94 -10.72 -39.43 106.55
CA TYR A 94 -10.04 -40.57 105.93
C TYR A 94 -11.00 -41.39 105.05
N LYS A 95 -12.19 -41.74 105.56
CA LYS A 95 -13.17 -42.54 104.80
C LYS A 95 -13.62 -41.82 103.52
N VAL A 96 -13.87 -40.51 103.59
CA VAL A 96 -14.23 -39.70 102.42
C VAL A 96 -13.08 -39.65 101.41
N ALA A 97 -11.85 -39.40 101.86
CA ALA A 97 -10.69 -39.36 100.98
C ALA A 97 -10.42 -40.74 100.33
N ALA A 98 -10.53 -41.83 101.10
CA ALA A 98 -10.38 -43.20 100.63
C ALA A 98 -11.46 -43.58 99.60
N GLN A 99 -12.71 -43.17 99.82
CA GLN A 99 -13.81 -43.40 98.89
C GLN A 99 -13.63 -42.64 97.59
N LYS A 100 -13.23 -41.36 97.66
CA LYS A 100 -12.94 -40.55 96.48
C LYS A 100 -11.77 -41.12 95.68
N LEU A 101 -10.69 -41.53 96.36
CA LEU A 101 -9.55 -42.16 95.71
C LEU A 101 -9.96 -43.47 95.03
N GLN A 102 -10.77 -44.29 95.70
CA GLN A 102 -11.30 -45.52 95.12
C GLN A 102 -12.19 -45.24 93.91
N GLN A 103 -13.02 -44.20 93.94
CA GLN A 103 -13.83 -43.79 92.79
C GLN A 103 -12.96 -43.34 91.62
N LEU A 104 -11.94 -42.50 91.85
CA LEU A 104 -11.01 -42.09 90.81
C LEU A 104 -10.29 -43.29 90.16
N PHE A 105 -9.88 -44.28 90.96
CA PHE A 105 -9.26 -45.49 90.44
C PHE A 105 -10.21 -46.39 89.63
N VAL A 106 -11.52 -46.33 89.88
CA VAL A 106 -12.53 -47.09 89.12
C VAL A 106 -12.91 -46.36 87.83
N ASP A 107 -13.06 -45.04 87.90
CA ASP A 107 -13.47 -44.20 86.78
C ASP A 107 -12.33 -43.97 85.79
N SER A 108 -11.08 -44.06 86.25
CA SER A 108 -9.89 -43.94 85.42
C SER A 108 -9.53 -45.27 84.76
N ALA A 109 -9.55 -45.30 83.43
CA ALA A 109 -9.06 -46.43 82.64
C ALA A 109 -7.52 -46.61 82.75
N ASP A 110 -6.83 -45.56 83.20
CA ASP A 110 -5.36 -45.50 83.30
C ASP A 110 -4.84 -45.89 84.69
N THR A 111 -5.70 -46.44 85.56
CA THR A 111 -5.29 -47.00 86.85
C THR A 111 -4.37 -48.19 86.64
N THR A 112 -3.13 -48.03 87.07
CA THR A 112 -2.06 -49.00 86.97
C THR A 112 -2.33 -50.23 87.85
N GLU A 113 -1.74 -51.36 87.47
CA GLU A 113 -1.82 -52.58 88.29
C GLU A 113 -1.18 -52.39 89.69
N GLU A 114 -0.20 -51.48 89.80
CA GLU A 114 0.44 -51.12 91.09
C GLU A 114 -0.52 -50.33 92.00
N GLU A 115 -1.28 -49.35 91.46
CA GLU A 115 -2.32 -48.60 92.18
C GLU A 115 -3.44 -49.53 92.65
N LYS A 116 -3.92 -50.43 91.78
CA LYS A 116 -4.94 -51.44 92.12
C LYS A 116 -4.49 -52.39 93.22
N ALA A 117 -3.21 -52.76 93.24
CA ALA A 117 -2.65 -53.67 94.24
C ALA A 117 -2.43 -53.00 95.61
N ALA A 118 -2.24 -51.69 95.66
CA ALA A 118 -2.01 -50.94 96.91
C ALA A 118 -3.29 -50.72 97.72
N LEU A 119 -4.41 -50.44 97.05
CA LEU A 119 -5.68 -50.11 97.70
C LEU A 119 -6.19 -51.19 98.68
N PRO A 120 -6.24 -52.51 98.36
CA PRO A 120 -6.71 -53.53 99.29
C PRO A 120 -5.78 -53.67 100.51
N LYS A 121 -4.46 -53.44 100.35
CA LYS A 121 -3.51 -53.46 101.48
C LYS A 121 -3.79 -52.31 102.44
N ILE A 122 -3.98 -51.10 101.90
CA ILE A 122 -4.32 -49.91 102.68
C ILE A 122 -5.67 -50.07 103.39
N GLN A 123 -6.68 -50.62 102.69
CA GLN A 123 -8.01 -50.88 103.26
C GLN A 123 -7.94 -51.91 104.40
N ALA A 124 -7.15 -52.98 104.24
CA ALA A 124 -6.96 -53.98 105.29
C ALA A 124 -6.32 -53.38 106.54
N GLN A 125 -5.28 -52.55 106.38
CA GLN A 125 -4.64 -51.85 107.49
C GLN A 125 -5.58 -50.81 108.14
N ALA A 126 -6.37 -50.09 107.34
CA ALA A 126 -7.36 -49.14 107.84
C ALA A 126 -8.44 -49.80 108.69
N ALA A 127 -8.99 -50.93 108.23
CA ALA A 127 -10.00 -51.69 108.97
C ALA A 127 -9.45 -52.30 110.26
N ALA A 128 -8.20 -52.76 110.26
CA ALA A 128 -7.51 -53.22 111.47
C ALA A 128 -7.29 -52.06 112.45
N ALA A 129 -6.83 -50.90 111.95
CA ALA A 129 -6.60 -49.71 112.76
C ALA A 129 -7.89 -49.16 113.36
N GLU A 130 -9.02 -49.14 112.63
CA GLU A 130 -10.30 -48.61 113.11
C GLU A 130 -10.79 -49.33 114.37
N LYS A 131 -10.68 -50.66 114.42
CA LYS A 131 -11.03 -51.43 115.62
C LYS A 131 -10.18 -51.03 116.82
N LEU A 132 -8.87 -50.89 116.61
CA LEU A 132 -7.92 -50.50 117.66
C LEU A 132 -8.10 -49.04 118.08
N ILE A 133 -8.43 -48.13 117.15
CA ILE A 133 -8.72 -46.72 117.43
C ILE A 133 -9.95 -46.63 118.35
N ASN A 134 -11.03 -47.32 118.02
CA ASN A 134 -12.25 -47.31 118.83
C ASN A 134 -12.01 -47.86 120.23
N GLU A 135 -11.24 -48.95 120.35
CA GLU A 135 -10.87 -49.52 121.65
C GLU A 135 -9.98 -48.57 122.45
N ALA A 136 -9.01 -47.90 121.82
CA ALA A 136 -8.17 -46.89 122.45
C ALA A 136 -8.98 -45.67 122.94
N VAL A 137 -10.00 -45.24 122.20
CA VAL A 137 -10.93 -44.19 122.64
C VAL A 137 -11.68 -44.62 123.90
N GLU A 138 -12.14 -45.87 123.98
CA GLU A 138 -12.82 -46.40 125.17
C GLU A 138 -11.89 -46.48 126.39
N PHE A 139 -10.62 -46.86 126.22
CA PHE A 139 -9.60 -46.74 127.28
C PHE A 139 -9.46 -45.29 127.78
N GLY A 140 -9.46 -44.32 126.86
CA GLY A 140 -9.46 -42.89 127.19
C GLY A 140 -10.68 -42.47 128.03
N LYS A 141 -11.89 -42.89 127.62
CA LYS A 141 -13.13 -42.63 128.38
C LYS A 141 -13.14 -43.25 129.77
N ARG A 142 -12.57 -44.46 129.92
CA ARG A 142 -12.41 -45.15 131.20
C ARG A 142 -11.30 -44.57 132.07
N ARG A 143 -10.48 -43.64 131.54
CA ARG A 143 -9.34 -42.99 132.21
C ARG A 143 -8.20 -43.96 132.57
N GLU A 144 -8.03 -44.99 131.76
CA GLU A 144 -7.04 -46.06 131.92
C GLU A 144 -5.75 -45.69 131.16
N ALA A 145 -5.07 -44.61 131.59
CA ALA A 145 -3.97 -44.03 130.83
C ALA A 145 -2.74 -44.96 130.70
N TYR A 146 -2.48 -45.82 131.69
CA TYR A 146 -1.36 -46.77 131.65
C TYR A 146 -1.66 -47.93 130.70
N GLU A 147 -2.86 -48.48 130.78
CA GLU A 147 -3.36 -49.55 129.91
C GLU A 147 -3.44 -49.05 128.46
N LEU A 148 -3.93 -47.82 128.24
CA LEU A 148 -3.92 -47.15 126.94
C LEU A 148 -2.50 -47.03 126.37
N ALA A 149 -1.51 -46.67 127.20
CA ALA A 149 -0.12 -46.56 126.77
C ALA A 149 0.42 -47.90 126.25
N GLN A 150 0.17 -48.99 126.99
CA GLN A 150 0.59 -50.33 126.61
C GLN A 150 -0.17 -50.81 125.36
N PHE A 151 -1.48 -50.62 125.32
CA PHE A 151 -2.32 -50.96 124.19
C PHE A 151 -1.88 -50.24 122.90
N LEU A 152 -1.64 -48.93 122.99
CA LEU A 152 -1.16 -48.13 121.87
C LEU A 152 0.21 -48.61 121.39
N LYS A 153 1.11 -48.96 122.30
CA LYS A 153 2.46 -49.43 121.98
C LYS A 153 2.48 -50.83 121.37
N GLU A 154 1.76 -51.77 121.96
CA GLU A 154 1.83 -53.19 121.62
C GLU A 154 0.88 -53.57 120.48
N GLN A 155 -0.31 -52.98 120.43
CA GLN A 155 -1.36 -53.36 119.46
C GLN A 155 -1.51 -52.34 118.34
N TYR A 156 -1.68 -51.05 118.66
CA TYR A 156 -1.98 -50.02 117.65
C TYR A 156 -0.76 -49.59 116.83
N LEU A 157 0.37 -49.30 117.47
CA LEU A 157 1.55 -48.72 116.81
C LEU A 157 2.12 -49.59 115.66
N PRO A 158 2.18 -50.94 115.77
CA PRO A 158 2.57 -51.78 114.64
C PRO A 158 1.63 -51.64 113.43
N VAL A 159 0.31 -51.62 113.67
CA VAL A 159 -0.71 -51.46 112.62
C VAL A 159 -0.64 -50.07 112.01
N GLN A 160 -0.49 -49.03 112.83
CA GLN A 160 -0.31 -47.65 112.38
C GLN A 160 0.92 -47.52 111.47
N LYS A 161 2.07 -48.08 111.87
CA LYS A 161 3.29 -48.03 111.06
C LYS A 161 3.10 -48.74 109.73
N SER A 162 2.50 -49.93 109.72
CA SER A 162 2.18 -50.67 108.50
C SER A 162 1.28 -49.85 107.58
N TRP A 163 0.22 -49.24 108.13
CA TRP A 163 -0.70 -48.39 107.38
C TRP A 163 -0.02 -47.16 106.78
N GLN A 164 0.82 -46.47 107.56
CA GLN A 164 1.60 -45.34 107.06
C GLN A 164 2.62 -45.76 105.99
N VAL A 165 3.19 -46.96 106.07
CA VAL A 165 4.11 -47.48 105.05
C VAL A 165 3.37 -47.70 103.74
N GLU A 166 2.20 -48.36 103.77
CA GLU A 166 1.40 -48.59 102.57
C GLU A 166 0.90 -47.26 101.95
N LEU A 167 0.45 -46.31 102.77
CA LEU A 167 0.04 -44.98 102.30
C LEU A 167 1.22 -44.17 101.72
N LYS A 168 2.41 -44.22 102.33
CA LYS A 168 3.61 -43.56 101.79
C LYS A 168 4.08 -44.22 100.50
N ALA A 169 3.98 -45.55 100.40
CA ALA A 169 4.31 -46.27 99.18
C ALA A 169 3.37 -45.86 98.04
N LEU A 170 2.07 -45.76 98.29
CA LEU A 170 1.11 -45.25 97.31
C LEU A 170 1.36 -43.78 96.97
N ALA A 171 1.64 -42.92 97.96
CA ALA A 171 1.94 -41.51 97.69
C ALA A 171 3.19 -41.34 96.79
N ALA A 172 4.22 -42.15 97.01
CA ALA A 172 5.42 -42.15 96.18
C ALA A 172 5.16 -42.70 94.76
N LEU A 173 4.27 -43.70 94.65
CA LEU A 173 3.80 -44.22 93.37
C LEU A 173 3.05 -43.15 92.56
N GLU A 174 2.08 -42.48 93.18
CA GLU A 174 1.33 -41.38 92.57
C GLU A 174 2.24 -40.23 92.12
N ASP A 175 3.19 -39.80 92.97
CA ASP A 175 4.14 -38.75 92.61
C ASP A 175 5.05 -39.16 91.43
N ARG A 176 5.42 -40.44 91.32
CA ARG A 176 6.19 -40.96 90.17
C ARG A 176 5.35 -40.98 88.90
N LEU A 177 4.14 -41.54 88.96
CA LEU A 177 3.23 -41.63 87.81
C LEU A 177 2.84 -40.26 87.27
N ASN A 178 2.61 -39.29 88.17
CA ASN A 178 2.34 -37.91 87.81
C ASN A 178 3.53 -37.26 87.06
N ARG A 179 4.78 -37.47 87.53
CA ARG A 179 5.98 -37.00 86.84
C ARG A 179 6.16 -37.64 85.47
N GLU A 180 5.97 -38.95 85.35
CA GLU A 180 6.06 -39.67 84.07
C GLU A 180 5.00 -39.19 83.07
N ALA A 181 3.78 -38.94 83.54
CA ALA A 181 2.69 -38.39 82.72
C ALA A 181 2.97 -36.94 82.27
N ALA A 182 3.55 -36.12 83.14
CA ALA A 182 3.98 -34.75 82.81
C ALA A 182 5.13 -34.74 81.78
N ASP A 183 6.16 -35.56 81.98
CA ASP A 183 7.33 -35.64 81.09
C ASP A 183 6.96 -36.18 79.70
N SER A 184 6.11 -37.22 79.64
CA SER A 184 5.61 -37.77 78.37
C SER A 184 4.74 -36.76 77.61
N SER A 185 3.95 -35.95 78.31
CA SER A 185 3.17 -34.85 77.73
C SER A 185 4.06 -33.74 77.17
N ALA A 186 5.11 -33.35 77.90
CA ALA A 186 6.10 -32.37 77.42
C ALA A 186 6.87 -32.87 76.18
N ALA A 187 7.28 -34.14 76.17
CA ALA A 187 7.94 -34.76 75.02
C ALA A 187 7.04 -34.85 73.78
N ALA A 188 5.75 -35.17 73.98
CA ALA A 188 4.77 -35.19 72.90
C ALA A 188 4.55 -33.80 72.29
N TYR A 189 4.45 -32.77 73.14
CA TYR A 189 4.35 -31.37 72.69
C TYR A 189 5.58 -30.94 71.88
N ALA A 190 6.80 -31.25 72.36
CA ALA A 190 8.03 -30.92 71.66
C ALA A 190 8.12 -31.59 70.27
N ARG A 191 7.71 -32.87 70.16
CA ARG A 191 7.66 -33.59 68.89
C ARG A 191 6.62 -33.00 67.93
N ALA A 192 5.42 -32.70 68.41
CA ALA A 192 4.38 -32.07 67.60
C ALA A 192 4.81 -30.70 67.08
N ARG A 193 5.47 -29.89 67.93
CA ARG A 193 6.05 -28.59 67.55
C ARG A 193 7.13 -28.74 66.48
N LEU A 194 8.04 -29.70 66.62
CA LEU A 194 9.10 -29.93 65.63
C LEU A 194 8.53 -30.33 64.26
N LEU A 195 7.57 -31.27 64.22
CA LEU A 195 6.92 -31.67 62.97
C LEU A 195 6.18 -30.51 62.30
N MET A 196 5.49 -29.68 63.08
CA MET A 196 4.83 -28.47 62.58
C MET A 196 5.83 -27.49 61.94
N LEU A 197 6.99 -27.28 62.57
CA LEU A 197 8.05 -26.43 62.03
C LEU A 197 8.63 -26.98 60.72
N ILE A 198 8.87 -28.30 60.64
CA ILE A 198 9.40 -28.95 59.43
C ILE A 198 8.41 -28.82 58.26
N ILE A 199 7.13 -29.12 58.47
CA ILE A 199 6.10 -29.01 57.41
C ILE A 199 5.96 -27.56 56.96
N SER A 200 5.97 -26.60 57.90
CA SER A 200 5.93 -25.17 57.58
C SER A 200 7.14 -24.74 56.75
N ALA A 201 8.35 -25.19 57.11
CA ALA A 201 9.57 -24.90 56.35
C ALA A 201 9.52 -25.45 54.92
N ILE A 202 9.07 -26.70 54.73
CA ILE A 202 8.89 -27.30 53.40
C ILE A 202 7.87 -26.50 52.59
N GLY A 203 6.77 -26.07 53.20
CA GLY A 203 5.76 -25.22 52.56
C GLY A 203 6.34 -23.91 52.05
N VAL A 204 7.15 -23.22 52.85
CA VAL A 204 7.82 -21.97 52.45
C VAL A 204 8.80 -22.20 51.31
N VAL A 205 9.63 -23.24 51.38
CA VAL A 205 10.63 -23.53 50.33
C VAL A 205 9.94 -23.85 49.00
N THR A 206 8.89 -24.68 49.00
CA THR A 206 8.16 -25.00 47.78
C THR A 206 7.44 -23.79 47.18
N ALA A 207 6.90 -22.90 48.02
CA ALA A 207 6.31 -21.64 47.57
C ALA A 207 7.34 -20.71 46.90
N ILE A 208 8.54 -20.56 47.49
CA ILE A 208 9.63 -19.75 46.92
C ILE A 208 10.09 -20.33 45.58
N LEU A 209 10.30 -21.64 45.49
CA LEU A 209 10.71 -22.29 44.24
C LEU A 209 9.66 -22.13 43.14
N ALA A 210 8.37 -22.29 43.47
CA ALA A 210 7.28 -22.06 42.55
C ALA A 210 7.24 -20.59 42.07
N ALA A 211 7.41 -19.63 42.99
CA ALA A 211 7.46 -18.21 42.65
C ALA A 211 8.61 -17.89 41.69
N ILE A 212 9.83 -18.35 41.99
CA ILE A 212 11.01 -18.14 41.12
C ILE A 212 10.79 -18.78 39.75
N TRP A 213 10.24 -19.99 39.70
CA TRP A 213 9.99 -20.71 38.45
C TRP A 213 8.94 -20.01 37.57
N ILE A 214 7.80 -19.61 38.13
CA ILE A 214 6.74 -18.88 37.43
C ILE A 214 7.28 -17.54 36.91
N THR A 215 7.95 -16.77 37.76
CA THR A 215 8.51 -15.46 37.39
C THR A 215 9.55 -15.58 36.27
N ARG A 216 10.49 -16.52 36.38
CA ARG A 216 11.50 -16.76 35.32
C ARG A 216 10.86 -17.16 34.00
N GLN A 217 9.86 -18.04 34.03
CA GLN A 217 9.18 -18.49 32.82
C GLN A 217 8.40 -17.36 32.15
N LEU A 218 7.70 -16.53 32.95
CA LEU A 218 6.93 -15.40 32.46
C LEU A 218 7.84 -14.34 31.82
N LEU A 219 8.90 -13.93 32.52
CA LEU A 219 9.90 -12.99 31.98
C LEU A 219 10.62 -13.52 30.73
N ARG A 220 10.75 -14.85 30.57
CA ARG A 220 11.31 -15.43 29.35
C ARG A 220 10.35 -15.37 28.17
N LYS A 221 9.03 -15.49 28.40
CA LYS A 221 8.02 -15.39 27.34
C LYS A 221 7.71 -13.95 26.93
N LEU A 222 7.78 -13.00 27.87
CA LEU A 222 7.69 -11.59 27.54
C LEU A 222 8.98 -11.09 26.85
N GLY A 223 10.12 -11.69 27.15
CA GLY A 223 11.43 -11.28 26.61
C GLY A 223 12.11 -10.20 27.44
N GLY A 224 11.38 -9.56 28.35
CA GLY A 224 11.83 -8.48 29.21
C GLY A 224 10.78 -8.12 30.26
N GLU A 225 10.88 -6.92 30.81
CA GLU A 225 9.95 -6.40 31.80
C GLU A 225 8.61 -5.99 31.15
N PRO A 226 7.46 -6.23 31.80
CA PRO A 226 6.14 -5.87 31.26
C PRO A 226 6.02 -4.37 30.95
N ASP A 227 6.51 -3.51 31.85
CA ASP A 227 6.40 -2.05 31.72
C ASP A 227 7.18 -1.55 30.49
N TYR A 228 8.34 -2.16 30.20
CA TYR A 228 9.10 -1.87 28.99
C TYR A 228 8.32 -2.25 27.72
N ALA A 229 7.66 -3.40 27.69
CA ALA A 229 6.82 -3.79 26.55
C ALA A 229 5.65 -2.82 26.33
N VAL A 230 5.03 -2.33 27.41
CA VAL A 230 3.97 -1.30 27.33
C VAL A 230 4.53 0.02 26.81
N GLN A 231 5.71 0.45 27.28
CA GLN A 231 6.37 1.66 26.80
C GLN A 231 6.67 1.60 25.30
N ILE A 232 7.27 0.50 24.83
CA ILE A 232 7.54 0.30 23.39
C ILE A 232 6.24 0.29 22.58
N ALA A 233 5.19 -0.37 23.07
CA ALA A 233 3.89 -0.38 22.39
C ALA A 233 3.30 1.02 22.28
N GLY A 234 3.40 1.81 23.35
CA GLY A 234 2.97 3.22 23.38
C GLY A 234 3.72 4.07 22.37
N GLN A 235 5.06 3.95 22.33
CA GLN A 235 5.88 4.66 21.36
C GLN A 235 5.54 4.31 19.91
N ILE A 236 5.34 3.03 19.59
CA ILE A 236 4.91 2.60 18.26
C ILE A 236 3.52 3.17 17.91
N ALA A 237 2.59 3.19 18.87
CA ALA A 237 1.24 3.73 18.69
C ALA A 237 1.23 5.25 18.47
N GLU A 238 2.17 5.97 19.09
CA GLU A 238 2.41 7.40 18.86
C GLU A 238 3.16 7.69 17.55
N GLY A 239 3.58 6.64 16.83
CA GLY A 239 4.25 6.73 15.55
C GLY A 239 5.78 6.70 15.61
N ASP A 240 6.39 6.49 16.78
CA ASP A 240 7.85 6.32 16.88
C ASP A 240 8.26 4.89 16.48
N LEU A 241 8.72 4.76 15.24
CA LEU A 241 9.31 3.54 14.68
C LEU A 241 10.85 3.59 14.65
N ALA A 242 11.45 4.66 15.18
CA ALA A 242 12.90 4.78 15.33
C ALA A 242 13.39 4.14 16.64
N VAL A 243 12.49 3.90 17.59
CA VAL A 243 12.81 3.26 18.87
C VAL A 243 13.58 1.93 18.68
N VAL A 244 14.69 1.78 19.40
CA VAL A 244 15.45 0.54 19.45
C VAL A 244 14.83 -0.40 20.47
N ILE A 245 14.40 -1.58 20.02
CA ILE A 245 13.80 -2.60 20.88
C ILE A 245 14.87 -3.61 21.26
N ASP A 246 15.46 -3.40 22.43
CA ASP A 246 16.41 -4.34 23.01
C ASP A 246 15.74 -5.66 23.38
N THR A 247 16.23 -6.75 22.80
CA THR A 247 15.83 -8.11 23.10
C THR A 247 17.03 -8.89 23.64
N ARG A 248 16.78 -9.94 24.41
CA ARG A 248 17.85 -10.86 24.80
C ARG A 248 18.51 -11.50 23.56
N ALA A 249 19.80 -11.81 23.66
CA ALA A 249 20.53 -12.48 22.59
C ALA A 249 19.89 -13.84 22.25
N GLY A 250 19.58 -14.07 20.98
CA GLY A 250 18.93 -15.29 20.48
C GLY A 250 17.43 -15.39 20.77
N ASP A 251 16.79 -14.32 21.25
CA ASP A 251 15.35 -14.30 21.52
C ASP A 251 14.56 -13.90 20.26
N ASN A 252 13.83 -14.88 19.71
CA ASN A 252 13.01 -14.72 18.49
C ASN A 252 11.52 -14.98 18.73
N ASP A 253 11.15 -15.56 19.88
CA ASP A 253 9.80 -16.07 20.14
C ASP A 253 9.07 -15.29 21.25
N SER A 254 9.74 -14.31 21.86
CA SER A 254 9.14 -13.48 22.90
C SER A 254 8.23 -12.40 22.33
N LEU A 255 7.38 -11.83 23.19
CA LEU A 255 6.55 -10.68 22.86
C LEU A 255 7.40 -9.50 22.35
N LEU A 256 8.50 -9.16 23.02
CA LEU A 256 9.39 -8.07 22.58
C LEU A 256 10.04 -8.36 21.23
N ALA A 257 10.45 -9.60 20.95
CA ALA A 257 10.99 -9.98 19.64
C ALA A 257 9.94 -9.84 18.54
N ALA A 258 8.71 -10.27 18.78
CA ALA A 258 7.60 -10.10 17.84
C ALA A 258 7.26 -8.62 17.61
N MET A 259 7.29 -7.79 18.66
CA MET A 259 7.11 -6.35 18.56
C MET A 259 8.22 -5.67 17.76
N ARG A 260 9.48 -6.10 17.91
CA ARG A 260 10.60 -5.63 17.08
C ARG A 260 10.34 -5.91 15.61
N VAL A 261 9.97 -7.14 15.26
CA VAL A 261 9.66 -7.52 13.88
C VAL A 261 8.47 -6.71 13.34
N MET A 262 7.41 -6.52 14.13
CA MET A 262 6.27 -5.69 13.76
C MET A 262 6.69 -4.24 13.48
N ARG A 263 7.48 -3.65 14.37
CA ARG A 263 8.03 -2.29 14.24
C ARG A 263 8.89 -2.15 12.98
N ASP A 264 9.79 -3.10 12.72
CA ASP A 264 10.65 -3.10 11.54
C ASP A 264 9.84 -3.18 10.24
N LYS A 265 8.78 -4.02 10.22
CA LYS A 265 7.88 -4.14 9.06
C LYS A 265 7.06 -2.87 8.83
N LEU A 266 6.56 -2.24 9.89
CA LEU A 266 5.88 -0.95 9.79
C LEU A 266 6.83 0.14 9.28
N ALA A 267 8.06 0.19 9.78
CA ALA A 267 9.07 1.15 9.34
C ALA A 267 9.40 0.97 7.84
N ALA A 268 9.53 -0.28 7.38
CA ALA A 268 9.75 -0.59 5.97
C ALA A 268 8.58 -0.15 5.09
N ILE A 269 7.33 -0.40 5.51
CA ILE A 269 6.13 0.03 4.77
C ILE A 269 6.08 1.57 4.69
N VAL A 270 6.30 2.26 5.81
CA VAL A 270 6.32 3.74 5.86
C VAL A 270 7.42 4.29 4.94
N SER A 271 8.62 3.69 4.96
CA SER A 271 9.72 4.08 4.08
C SER A 271 9.38 3.88 2.60
N GLU A 272 8.73 2.77 2.25
CA GLU A 272 8.29 2.48 0.88
C GLU A 272 7.24 3.48 0.41
N VAL A 273 6.26 3.81 1.25
CA VAL A 273 5.22 4.80 0.94
C VAL A 273 5.83 6.19 0.76
N ARG A 274 6.80 6.59 1.60
CA ARG A 274 7.50 7.88 1.45
C ARG A 274 8.22 7.98 0.11
N ARG A 275 9.00 6.94 -0.22
CA ARG A 275 9.76 6.86 -1.49
C ARG A 275 8.84 6.81 -2.71
N GLY A 276 7.76 6.02 -2.63
CA GLY A 276 6.74 5.96 -3.68
C GLY A 276 6.05 7.30 -3.90
N SER A 277 5.68 8.00 -2.82
CA SER A 277 5.06 9.33 -2.91
C SER A 277 6.02 10.37 -3.50
N GLU A 278 7.29 10.36 -3.11
CA GLU A 278 8.33 11.24 -3.69
C GLU A 278 8.54 10.98 -5.19
N THR A 279 8.50 9.71 -5.60
CA THR A 279 8.55 9.30 -7.01
C THR A 279 7.34 9.83 -7.78
N ILE A 280 6.12 9.70 -7.22
CA ILE A 280 4.90 10.23 -7.84
C ILE A 280 4.94 11.75 -7.96
N THR A 281 5.41 12.47 -6.94
CA THR A 281 5.57 13.93 -6.99
C THR A 281 6.53 14.36 -8.10
N THR A 282 7.66 13.66 -8.23
CA THR A 282 8.66 13.93 -9.27
C THR A 282 8.08 13.67 -10.66
N ALA A 283 7.49 12.49 -10.88
CA ALA A 283 6.88 12.13 -12.16
C ALA A 283 5.72 13.07 -12.55
N SER A 284 4.88 13.46 -11.59
CA SER A 284 3.77 14.40 -11.83
C SER A 284 4.28 15.79 -12.22
N THR A 285 5.41 16.22 -11.64
CA THR A 285 6.08 17.48 -12.01
C THR A 285 6.65 17.43 -13.42
N GLU A 286 7.23 16.29 -13.83
CA GLU A 286 7.69 16.08 -15.21
C GLU A 286 6.53 16.07 -16.20
N ILE A 287 5.42 15.40 -15.88
CA ILE A 287 4.19 15.41 -16.70
C ILE A 287 3.67 16.84 -16.83
N ALA A 288 3.61 17.61 -15.74
CA ALA A 288 3.14 18.99 -15.78
C ALA A 288 4.02 19.88 -16.68
N ARG A 289 5.35 19.71 -16.64
CA ARG A 289 6.27 20.39 -17.57
C ARG A 289 6.06 19.95 -19.01
N GLY A 290 5.91 18.65 -19.25
CA GLY A 290 5.64 18.11 -20.59
C GLY A 290 4.32 18.62 -21.16
N ASN A 291 3.28 18.76 -20.35
CA ASN A 291 2.00 19.33 -20.77
C ASN A 291 2.10 20.83 -21.09
N LEU A 292 2.92 21.59 -20.36
CA LEU A 292 3.16 23.00 -20.70
C LEU A 292 3.87 23.14 -22.05
N ASP A 293 4.87 22.30 -22.32
CA ASP A 293 5.53 22.26 -23.63
C ASP A 293 4.55 21.86 -24.74
N LEU A 294 3.75 20.82 -24.51
CA LEU A 294 2.72 20.39 -25.46
C LEU A 294 1.69 21.50 -25.71
N SER A 295 1.23 22.19 -24.68
CA SER A 295 0.33 23.36 -24.80
C SER A 295 0.92 24.41 -25.73
N SER A 296 2.19 24.80 -25.51
CA SER A 296 2.86 25.80 -26.33
C SER A 296 2.98 25.36 -27.79
N ARG A 297 3.26 24.08 -28.04
CA ARG A 297 3.32 23.52 -29.40
C ARG A 297 1.95 23.44 -30.05
N THR A 298 0.91 23.11 -29.31
CA THR A 298 -0.47 23.11 -29.79
C THR A 298 -0.93 24.53 -30.16
N GLU A 299 -0.59 25.54 -29.36
CA GLU A 299 -0.86 26.95 -29.69
C GLU A 299 -0.10 27.40 -30.94
N GLN A 300 1.19 27.05 -31.06
CA GLN A 300 1.96 27.34 -32.28
C GLN A 300 1.37 26.64 -33.52
N GLN A 301 0.94 25.38 -33.37
CA GLN A 301 0.31 24.62 -34.43
C GLN A 301 -1.02 25.24 -34.86
N ALA A 302 -1.84 25.70 -33.91
CA ALA A 302 -3.06 26.43 -34.21
C ALA A 302 -2.79 27.70 -35.03
N GLY A 303 -1.78 28.49 -34.64
CA GLY A 303 -1.37 29.67 -35.42
C GLY A 303 -0.87 29.32 -36.83
N ALA A 304 -0.09 28.24 -36.98
CA ALA A 304 0.38 27.78 -38.29
C ALA A 304 -0.77 27.26 -39.17
N LEU A 305 -1.79 26.62 -38.58
CA LEU A 305 -3.00 26.20 -39.29
C LEU A 305 -3.81 27.40 -39.77
N GLU A 306 -3.94 28.45 -38.96
CA GLU A 306 -4.63 29.69 -39.34
C GLU A 306 -3.95 30.36 -40.53
N GLU A 307 -2.61 30.46 -40.52
CA GLU A 307 -1.82 30.99 -41.64
C GLU A 307 -1.93 30.11 -42.91
N THR A 308 -1.94 28.79 -42.73
CA THR A 308 -2.10 27.83 -43.83
C THR A 308 -3.49 27.92 -44.44
N ALA A 309 -4.53 28.01 -43.62
CA ALA A 309 -5.93 28.17 -44.06
C ALA A 309 -6.10 29.48 -44.85
N SER A 310 -5.56 30.59 -44.34
CA SER A 310 -5.58 31.88 -45.05
C SER A 310 -4.83 31.81 -46.40
N SER A 311 -3.68 31.15 -46.42
CA SER A 311 -2.92 30.93 -47.66
C SER A 311 -3.70 30.07 -48.67
N MET A 312 -4.43 29.06 -48.19
CA MET A 312 -5.29 28.21 -49.02
C MET A 312 -6.49 28.96 -49.58
N GLU A 313 -7.13 29.85 -48.81
CA GLU A 313 -8.18 30.73 -49.34
C GLU A 313 -7.66 31.65 -50.44
N GLN A 314 -6.48 32.24 -50.24
CA GLN A 314 -5.84 33.09 -51.26
C GLN A 314 -5.48 32.29 -52.51
N LEU A 315 -4.95 31.07 -52.35
CA LEU A 315 -4.65 30.17 -53.47
C LEU A 315 -5.92 29.78 -54.23
N ASN A 316 -7.00 29.42 -53.52
CA ASN A 316 -8.29 29.09 -54.14
C ASN A 316 -8.83 30.27 -54.95
N SER A 317 -8.77 31.49 -54.39
CA SER A 317 -9.16 32.71 -55.10
C SER A 317 -8.32 32.93 -56.36
N THR A 318 -7.01 32.70 -56.29
CA THR A 318 -6.09 32.87 -57.42
C THR A 318 -6.35 31.84 -58.51
N VAL A 319 -6.58 30.56 -58.15
CA VAL A 319 -6.94 29.50 -59.10
C VAL A 319 -8.26 29.80 -59.79
N LYS A 320 -9.27 30.27 -59.05
CA LYS A 320 -10.57 30.68 -59.62
C LYS A 320 -10.43 31.86 -60.58
N GLN A 321 -9.62 32.86 -60.23
CA GLN A 321 -9.31 33.98 -61.11
C GLN A 321 -8.55 33.53 -62.35
N ASN A 322 -7.60 32.60 -62.24
CA ASN A 322 -6.88 32.04 -63.38
C ASN A 322 -7.80 31.24 -64.31
N ALA A 323 -8.78 30.50 -63.76
CA ALA A 323 -9.78 29.79 -64.55
C ALA A 323 -10.64 30.77 -65.36
N GLU A 324 -11.08 31.87 -64.75
CA GLU A 324 -11.83 32.92 -65.44
C GLU A 324 -10.97 33.61 -66.51
N ASN A 325 -9.72 33.96 -66.20
CA ASN A 325 -8.79 34.56 -67.16
C ASN A 325 -8.53 33.65 -68.36
N ALA A 326 -8.37 32.34 -68.13
CA ALA A 326 -8.19 31.36 -69.21
C ALA A 326 -9.44 31.27 -70.09
N HIS A 327 -10.64 31.33 -69.48
CA HIS A 327 -11.90 31.39 -70.21
C HIS A 327 -12.02 32.65 -71.07
N GLN A 328 -11.73 33.83 -70.51
CA GLN A 328 -11.75 35.08 -71.26
C GLN A 328 -10.70 35.12 -72.38
N ALA A 329 -9.50 34.60 -72.13
CA ALA A 329 -8.46 34.49 -73.14
C ALA A 329 -8.85 33.53 -74.28
N ASN A 330 -9.53 32.43 -73.94
CA ASN A 330 -10.10 31.50 -74.93
C ASN A 330 -11.12 32.20 -75.83
N ASP A 331 -12.06 32.95 -75.25
CA ASP A 331 -13.09 33.67 -76.01
C ASP A 331 -12.47 34.76 -76.90
N LEU A 332 -11.45 35.47 -76.40
CA LEU A 332 -10.71 36.46 -77.18
C LEU A 332 -9.95 35.81 -78.35
N ALA A 333 -9.35 34.64 -78.12
CA ALA A 333 -8.67 33.87 -79.17
C ALA A 333 -9.65 33.39 -80.24
N LEU A 334 -10.83 32.89 -79.86
CA LEU A 334 -11.88 32.51 -80.82
C LEU A 334 -12.33 33.71 -81.67
N ALA A 335 -12.58 34.86 -81.03
CA ALA A 335 -12.93 36.09 -81.76
C ALA A 335 -11.81 36.54 -82.72
N ALA A 336 -10.54 36.46 -82.31
CA ALA A 336 -9.40 36.78 -83.16
C ALA A 336 -9.26 35.79 -84.33
N SER A 337 -9.55 34.50 -84.11
CA SER A 337 -9.58 33.48 -85.16
C SER A 337 -10.65 33.80 -86.20
N ASP A 338 -11.86 34.19 -85.79
CA ASP A 338 -12.94 34.56 -86.71
C ASP A 338 -12.56 35.76 -87.58
N VAL A 339 -11.95 36.79 -86.99
CA VAL A 339 -11.44 37.95 -87.74
C VAL A 339 -10.34 37.54 -88.73
N ALA A 340 -9.42 36.67 -88.32
CA ALA A 340 -8.35 36.18 -89.21
C ALA A 340 -8.91 35.33 -90.37
N VAL A 341 -9.92 34.48 -90.13
CA VAL A 341 -10.62 33.72 -91.18
C VAL A 341 -11.32 34.66 -92.16
N GLN A 342 -12.02 35.68 -91.66
CA GLN A 342 -12.66 36.69 -92.50
C GLN A 342 -11.63 37.48 -93.32
N GLY A 343 -10.50 37.86 -92.70
CA GLY A 343 -9.37 38.51 -93.38
C GLY A 343 -8.79 37.65 -94.50
N GLY A 344 -8.59 36.34 -94.26
CA GLY A 344 -8.17 35.38 -95.27
C GLY A 344 -9.14 35.28 -96.45
N SER A 345 -10.45 35.32 -96.19
CA SER A 345 -11.48 35.33 -97.24
C SER A 345 -11.40 36.59 -98.11
N ILE A 346 -11.23 37.77 -97.51
CA ILE A 346 -11.07 39.03 -98.24
C ILE A 346 -9.79 38.99 -99.10
N VAL A 347 -8.67 38.52 -98.53
CA VAL A 347 -7.40 38.38 -99.27
C VAL A 347 -7.58 37.43 -100.46
N SER A 348 -8.29 36.31 -100.30
CA SER A 348 -8.61 35.39 -101.39
C SER A 348 -9.39 36.06 -102.52
N GLN A 349 -10.37 36.92 -102.21
CA GLN A 349 -11.11 37.71 -103.21
C GLN A 349 -10.20 38.72 -103.93
N VAL A 350 -9.23 39.32 -103.22
CA VAL A 350 -8.25 40.23 -103.82
C VAL A 350 -7.32 39.47 -104.78
N VAL A 351 -6.88 38.25 -104.45
CA VAL A 351 -6.09 37.40 -105.36
C VAL A 351 -6.88 37.10 -106.65
N GLU A 352 -8.14 36.68 -106.53
CA GLU A 352 -9.01 36.41 -107.68
C GLU A 352 -9.18 37.65 -108.58
N THR A 353 -9.34 38.83 -107.96
CA THR A 353 -9.44 40.10 -108.66
C THR A 353 -8.12 40.44 -109.38
N MET A 354 -6.97 40.26 -108.73
CA MET A 354 -5.65 40.48 -109.35
C MET A 354 -5.40 39.53 -110.52
N GLN A 355 -5.80 38.25 -110.41
CA GLN A 355 -5.74 37.29 -111.52
C GLN A 355 -6.60 37.73 -112.70
N SER A 356 -7.82 38.22 -112.43
CA SER A 356 -8.74 38.74 -113.46
C SER A 356 -8.21 40.00 -114.13
N ILE A 357 -7.57 40.91 -113.37
CA ILE A 357 -6.89 42.10 -113.90
C ILE A 357 -5.69 41.70 -114.75
N ASN A 358 -4.90 40.72 -114.31
CA ASN A 358 -3.74 40.21 -115.04
C ASN A 358 -4.17 39.62 -116.39
N ALA A 359 -5.19 38.76 -116.39
CA ALA A 359 -5.76 38.18 -117.60
C ALA A 359 -6.32 39.25 -118.56
N SER A 360 -7.01 40.27 -118.02
CA SER A 360 -7.52 41.39 -118.81
C SER A 360 -6.39 42.22 -119.42
N SER A 361 -5.32 42.49 -118.65
CA SER A 361 -4.15 43.26 -119.09
C SER A 361 -3.38 42.52 -120.19
N GLN A 362 -3.23 41.19 -120.07
CA GLN A 362 -2.64 40.36 -121.11
C GLN A 362 -3.44 40.41 -122.41
N LYS A 363 -4.77 40.32 -122.31
CA LYS A 363 -5.67 40.43 -123.47
C LYS A 363 -5.54 41.80 -124.15
N VAL A 364 -5.38 42.87 -123.39
CA VAL A 364 -5.10 44.21 -123.94
C VAL A 364 -3.74 44.24 -124.64
N ALA A 365 -2.70 43.64 -124.04
CA ALA A 365 -1.38 43.55 -124.67
C ALA A 365 -1.43 42.84 -126.04
N ASP A 366 -2.22 41.76 -126.13
CA ASP A 366 -2.43 41.01 -127.38
C ASP A 366 -3.15 41.87 -128.44
N ILE A 367 -4.22 42.59 -128.04
CA ILE A 367 -4.95 43.52 -128.93
C ILE A 367 -4.03 44.63 -129.43
N VAL A 368 -3.22 45.23 -128.55
CA VAL A 368 -2.26 46.27 -128.92
C VAL A 368 -1.21 45.73 -129.90
N SER A 369 -0.79 44.47 -129.75
CA SER A 369 0.10 43.81 -130.71
C SER A 369 -0.55 43.62 -132.08
N VAL A 370 -1.86 43.35 -132.14
CA VAL A 370 -2.62 43.32 -133.41
C VAL A 370 -2.72 44.72 -134.02
N ILE A 371 -2.98 45.75 -133.22
CA ILE A 371 -3.04 47.15 -133.69
C ILE A 371 -1.70 47.60 -134.28
N ASP A 372 -0.57 47.27 -133.62
CA ASP A 372 0.77 47.53 -134.15
C ASP A 372 1.00 46.80 -135.49
N GLY A 373 0.54 45.54 -135.59
CA GLY A 373 0.54 44.78 -136.84
C GLY A 373 -0.30 45.43 -137.96
N ILE A 374 -1.49 45.94 -137.65
CA ILE A 374 -2.35 46.68 -138.60
C ILE A 374 -1.68 47.99 -139.01
N ALA A 375 -1.08 48.72 -138.07
CA ALA A 375 -0.36 49.95 -138.35
C ALA A 375 0.84 49.70 -139.28
N PHE A 376 1.59 48.62 -139.05
CA PHE A 376 2.68 48.18 -139.93
C PHE A 376 2.17 47.84 -141.33
N GLN A 377 1.11 47.02 -141.45
CA GLN A 377 0.50 46.69 -142.73
C GLN A 377 0.01 47.94 -143.47
N THR A 378 -0.63 48.87 -142.76
CA THR A 378 -1.12 50.14 -143.30
C THR A 378 0.02 51.03 -143.78
N ASN A 379 1.14 51.07 -143.06
CA ASN A 379 2.35 51.79 -143.46
C ASN A 379 2.97 51.21 -144.75
N ILE A 380 2.96 49.88 -144.92
CA ILE A 380 3.41 49.21 -146.16
C ILE A 380 2.44 49.49 -147.32
N LEU A 381 1.13 49.39 -147.10
CA LEU A 381 0.09 49.71 -148.10
C LEU A 381 0.20 51.17 -148.56
N ALA A 382 0.39 52.11 -147.63
CA ALA A 382 0.55 53.52 -147.91
C ALA A 382 1.85 53.83 -148.67
N LEU A 383 2.95 53.14 -148.34
CA LEU A 383 4.19 53.21 -149.12
C LEU A 383 3.97 52.71 -150.55
N ASN A 384 3.32 51.54 -150.73
CA ASN A 384 3.01 50.99 -152.06
C ASN A 384 2.12 51.96 -152.87
N ALA A 385 1.12 52.57 -152.23
CA ALA A 385 0.26 53.58 -152.86
C ALA A 385 1.02 54.86 -153.22
N ALA A 386 1.94 55.33 -152.38
CA ALA A 386 2.78 56.49 -152.67
C ALA A 386 3.73 56.24 -153.86
N VAL A 387 4.27 55.02 -153.97
CA VAL A 387 5.10 54.58 -155.09
C VAL A 387 4.29 54.55 -156.39
N GLU A 388 3.09 53.98 -156.38
CA GLU A 388 2.23 53.91 -157.58
C GLU A 388 1.71 55.30 -157.98
N ALA A 389 1.43 56.18 -157.00
CA ALA A 389 1.08 57.58 -157.26
C ALA A 389 2.23 58.39 -157.88
N ALA A 390 3.48 58.15 -157.46
CA ALA A 390 4.66 58.74 -158.10
C ALA A 390 4.85 58.23 -159.55
N ARG A 391 4.44 56.99 -159.82
CA ARG A 391 4.48 56.35 -161.15
C ARG A 391 3.47 56.94 -162.14
N ALA A 392 2.34 57.45 -161.64
CA ALA A 392 1.28 58.10 -162.43
C ALA A 392 1.58 59.58 -162.79
N GLY A 393 2.73 60.14 -162.39
CA GLY A 393 3.15 61.51 -162.73
C GLY A 393 2.22 62.60 -162.18
N GLU A 394 1.96 63.67 -162.96
CA GLU A 394 1.14 64.81 -162.51
C GLU A 394 -0.30 64.43 -162.13
N GLN A 395 -0.87 63.37 -162.73
CA GLN A 395 -2.23 62.90 -162.41
C GLN A 395 -2.32 62.22 -161.02
N GLY A 396 -1.18 61.77 -160.47
CA GLY A 396 -1.10 61.07 -159.18
C GLY A 396 -0.84 61.97 -157.97
N ARG A 397 -0.60 63.27 -158.14
CA ARG A 397 -0.18 64.19 -157.04
C ARG A 397 -1.16 64.19 -155.86
N GLY A 398 -2.47 64.21 -156.12
CA GLY A 398 -3.47 64.15 -155.05
C GLY A 398 -3.43 62.83 -154.27
N PHE A 399 -3.24 61.70 -154.96
CA PHE A 399 -3.10 60.39 -154.33
C PHE A 399 -1.79 60.24 -153.56
N ALA A 400 -0.68 60.83 -154.03
CA ALA A 400 0.59 60.80 -153.33
C ALA A 400 0.54 61.53 -151.99
N VAL A 401 -0.18 62.67 -151.91
CA VAL A 401 -0.38 63.40 -150.65
C VAL A 401 -1.23 62.58 -149.68
N VAL A 402 -2.33 61.97 -150.15
CA VAL A 402 -3.16 61.09 -149.31
C VAL A 402 -2.37 59.88 -148.82
N ALA A 403 -1.56 59.24 -149.68
CA ALA A 403 -0.72 58.12 -149.31
C ALA A 403 0.36 58.51 -148.28
N SER A 404 0.96 59.70 -148.39
CA SER A 404 1.89 60.24 -147.38
C SER A 404 1.20 60.51 -146.05
N GLU A 405 -0.02 61.05 -146.06
CA GLU A 405 -0.80 61.32 -144.85
C GLU A 405 -1.22 60.03 -144.14
N VAL A 406 -1.70 59.03 -144.92
CA VAL A 406 -2.02 57.69 -144.40
C VAL A 406 -0.78 57.01 -143.82
N ARG A 407 0.39 57.19 -144.46
CA ARG A 407 1.66 56.65 -143.95
C ARG A 407 2.08 57.31 -142.63
N SER A 408 1.98 58.64 -142.55
CA SER A 408 2.26 59.39 -141.33
C SER A 408 1.32 58.97 -140.18
N LEU A 409 0.03 58.79 -140.49
CA LEU A 409 -0.96 58.29 -139.54
C LEU A 409 -0.63 56.87 -139.08
N ALA A 410 -0.22 55.98 -139.98
CA ALA A 410 0.19 54.62 -139.65
C ALA A 410 1.44 54.59 -138.75
N GLN A 411 2.44 55.43 -139.00
CA GLN A 411 3.62 55.57 -138.14
C GLN A 411 3.25 56.13 -136.74
N ARG A 412 2.34 57.11 -136.68
CA ARG A 412 1.82 57.62 -135.40
C ARG A 412 1.05 56.54 -134.63
N SER A 413 0.21 55.75 -135.30
CA SER A 413 -0.50 54.61 -134.70
C SER A 413 0.45 53.53 -134.17
N ALA A 414 1.52 53.21 -134.91
CA ALA A 414 2.55 52.26 -134.45
C ALA A 414 3.32 52.78 -133.22
N SER A 415 3.69 54.07 -133.20
CA SER A 415 4.33 54.68 -132.04
C SER A 415 3.43 54.66 -130.81
N ALA A 416 2.15 55.04 -130.97
CA ALA A 416 1.17 55.00 -129.89
C ALA A 416 0.91 53.57 -129.40
N ALA A 417 0.79 52.59 -130.30
CA ALA A 417 0.66 51.18 -129.94
C ALA A 417 1.88 50.68 -129.14
N LYS A 418 3.10 51.09 -129.53
CA LYS A 418 4.33 50.74 -128.80
C LYS A 418 4.38 51.36 -127.41
N GLU A 419 3.98 52.62 -127.26
CA GLU A 419 3.87 53.29 -125.95
C GLU A 419 2.84 52.59 -125.04
N ILE A 420 1.66 52.25 -125.57
CA ILE A 420 0.63 51.49 -124.84
C ILE A 420 1.18 50.11 -124.45
N LYS A 421 1.90 49.43 -125.35
CA LYS A 421 2.49 48.11 -125.08
C LYS A 421 3.47 48.14 -123.92
N VAL A 422 4.32 49.17 -123.83
CA VAL A 422 5.23 49.37 -122.70
C VAL A 422 4.43 49.60 -121.41
N LEU A 423 3.43 50.48 -121.44
CA LEU A 423 2.62 50.82 -120.25
C LEU A 423 1.78 49.63 -119.74
N ILE A 424 1.27 48.80 -120.64
CA ILE A 424 0.58 47.54 -120.29
C ILE A 424 1.57 46.50 -119.76
N GLY A 425 2.77 46.39 -120.34
CA GLY A 425 3.84 45.53 -119.82
C GLY A 425 4.23 45.89 -118.38
N ASP A 426 4.40 47.18 -118.10
CA ASP A 426 4.65 47.68 -116.75
C ASP A 426 3.49 47.39 -115.79
N SER A 427 2.25 47.49 -116.29
CA SER A 427 1.05 47.21 -115.49
C SER A 427 0.92 45.72 -115.16
N VAL A 428 1.18 44.83 -116.12
CA VAL A 428 1.23 43.37 -115.91
C VAL A 428 2.29 43.03 -114.86
N GLY A 429 3.50 43.59 -114.98
CA GLY A 429 4.57 43.35 -113.99
C GLY A 429 4.20 43.82 -112.58
N LYS A 430 3.52 44.98 -112.45
CA LYS A 430 3.02 45.47 -111.15
C LYS A 430 1.91 44.60 -110.58
N VAL A 431 0.98 44.14 -111.41
CA VAL A 431 -0.12 43.24 -110.99
C VAL A 431 0.43 41.87 -110.57
N GLU A 432 1.41 41.32 -111.29
CA GLU A 432 2.06 40.06 -110.92
C GLU A 432 2.78 40.15 -109.57
N ASN A 433 3.53 41.24 -109.34
CA ASN A 433 4.15 41.49 -108.04
C ASN A 433 3.12 41.71 -106.92
N GLY A 434 2.04 42.44 -107.21
CA GLY A 434 0.92 42.61 -106.29
C GLY A 434 0.25 41.28 -105.93
N SER A 435 0.04 40.41 -106.92
CA SER A 435 -0.53 39.07 -106.72
C SER A 435 0.34 38.23 -105.78
N LYS A 436 1.67 38.24 -105.96
CA LYS A 436 2.61 37.52 -105.07
C LYS A 436 2.56 38.02 -103.63
N LEU A 437 2.51 39.33 -103.43
CA LEU A 437 2.41 39.93 -102.08
C LEU A 437 1.08 39.59 -101.39
N VAL A 438 -0.03 39.58 -102.14
CA VAL A 438 -1.35 39.24 -101.60
C VAL A 438 -1.45 37.73 -101.31
N GLU A 439 -0.87 36.88 -102.15
CA GLU A 439 -0.77 35.43 -101.90
C GLU A 439 0.03 35.12 -100.63
N GLN A 440 1.17 35.80 -100.43
CA GLN A 440 1.95 35.73 -99.20
C GLN A 440 1.19 36.26 -97.98
N ALA A 441 0.40 37.33 -98.13
CA ALA A 441 -0.50 37.80 -97.07
C ALA A 441 -1.56 36.73 -96.73
N GLY A 442 -2.08 36.01 -97.71
CA GLY A 442 -3.04 34.92 -97.52
C GLY A 442 -2.46 33.72 -96.77
N SER A 443 -1.23 33.31 -97.10
CA SER A 443 -0.53 32.26 -96.36
C SER A 443 -0.27 32.69 -94.91
N THR A 444 0.12 33.95 -94.69
CA THR A 444 0.33 34.50 -93.35
C THR A 444 -0.96 34.50 -92.51
N MET A 445 -2.11 34.79 -93.11
CA MET A 445 -3.41 34.69 -92.42
C MET A 445 -3.73 33.26 -91.99
N THR A 446 -3.37 32.26 -92.81
CA THR A 446 -3.55 30.84 -92.48
C THR A 446 -2.66 30.40 -91.31
N GLU A 447 -1.42 30.90 -91.27
CA GLU A 447 -0.48 30.68 -90.15
C GLU A 447 -0.96 31.34 -88.86
N ILE A 448 -1.56 32.54 -88.96
CA ILE A 448 -2.18 33.24 -87.81
C ILE A 448 -3.33 32.41 -87.25
N VAL A 449 -4.26 31.94 -88.08
CA VAL A 449 -5.37 31.07 -87.63
C VAL A 449 -4.84 29.81 -86.93
N THR A 450 -3.80 29.19 -87.48
CA THR A 450 -3.18 28.00 -86.88
C THR A 450 -2.55 28.31 -85.52
N SER A 451 -1.88 29.45 -85.40
CA SER A 451 -1.27 29.91 -84.15
C SER A 451 -2.31 30.24 -83.09
N ILE A 452 -3.41 30.88 -83.47
CA ILE A 452 -4.53 31.20 -82.56
C ILE A 452 -5.21 29.92 -82.06
N ARG A 453 -5.39 28.90 -82.91
CA ARG A 453 -5.90 27.59 -82.47
C ARG A 453 -5.03 26.95 -81.39
N ARG A 454 -3.71 27.02 -81.54
CA ARG A 454 -2.78 26.54 -80.49
C ARG A 454 -2.95 27.31 -79.18
N VAL A 455 -3.27 28.61 -79.23
CA VAL A 455 -3.58 29.39 -78.02
C VAL A 455 -4.87 28.88 -77.37
N THR A 456 -5.93 28.63 -78.15
CA THR A 456 -7.19 28.04 -77.67
C THR A 456 -6.98 26.67 -77.01
N ASP A 457 -6.15 25.81 -77.60
CA ASP A 457 -5.81 24.50 -77.04
C ASP A 457 -5.12 24.65 -75.67
N VAL A 458 -4.13 25.54 -75.57
CA VAL A 458 -3.43 25.84 -74.30
C VAL A 458 -4.38 26.40 -73.25
N MET A 459 -5.31 27.29 -73.63
CA MET A 459 -6.30 27.83 -72.67
C MET A 459 -7.27 26.75 -72.18
N THR A 460 -7.59 25.78 -73.02
CA THR A 460 -8.40 24.61 -72.65
C THR A 460 -7.66 23.74 -71.63
N GLU A 461 -6.38 23.43 -71.88
CA GLU A 461 -5.53 22.70 -70.92
C GLU A 461 -5.39 23.43 -69.58
N ILE A 462 -5.17 24.75 -69.58
CA ILE A 462 -5.10 25.57 -68.35
C ILE A 462 -6.42 25.49 -67.58
N THR A 463 -7.56 25.55 -68.27
CA THR A 463 -8.88 25.45 -67.63
C THR A 463 -9.08 24.08 -66.97
N HIS A 464 -8.64 23.00 -67.62
CA HIS A 464 -8.66 21.67 -67.03
C HIS A 464 -7.74 21.56 -65.80
N ALA A 465 -6.50 22.05 -65.91
CA ALA A 465 -5.56 22.07 -64.79
C ALA A 465 -6.07 22.89 -63.60
N ASN A 466 -6.71 24.04 -63.84
CA ASN A 466 -7.29 24.86 -62.77
C ASN A 466 -8.47 24.16 -62.08
N ARG A 467 -9.29 23.38 -62.80
CA ARG A 467 -10.36 22.57 -62.19
C ARG A 467 -9.79 21.48 -61.27
N GLU A 468 -8.74 20.80 -61.72
CA GLU A 468 -8.05 19.78 -60.92
C GLU A 468 -7.40 20.41 -59.68
N GLN A 469 -6.72 21.56 -59.82
CA GLN A 469 -6.17 22.32 -58.70
C GLN A 469 -7.26 22.75 -57.70
N SER A 470 -8.41 23.24 -58.17
CA SER A 470 -9.53 23.62 -57.30
C SER A 470 -10.01 22.44 -56.47
N SER A 471 -10.17 21.26 -57.09
CA SER A 471 -10.57 20.04 -56.37
C SER A 471 -9.49 19.58 -55.38
N GLY A 472 -8.21 19.69 -55.75
CA GLY A 472 -7.10 19.39 -54.85
C GLY A 472 -7.05 20.34 -53.64
N ILE A 473 -7.33 21.63 -53.85
CA ILE A 473 -7.40 22.62 -52.76
C ILE A 473 -8.58 22.31 -51.82
N GLU A 474 -9.74 21.90 -52.33
CA GLU A 474 -10.87 21.48 -51.49
C GLU A 474 -10.50 20.29 -50.59
N GLN A 475 -9.82 19.27 -51.13
CA GLN A 475 -9.34 18.13 -50.33
C GLN A 475 -8.33 18.54 -49.26
N VAL A 476 -7.41 19.46 -49.59
CA VAL A 476 -6.47 19.97 -48.58
C VAL A 476 -7.20 20.81 -47.52
N ASN A 477 -8.24 21.55 -47.88
CA ASN A 477 -9.06 22.28 -46.93
C ASN A 477 -9.76 21.34 -45.93
N GLU A 478 -10.36 20.24 -46.41
CA GLU A 478 -10.93 19.20 -45.54
C GLU A 478 -9.88 18.61 -44.59
N ALA A 479 -8.66 18.35 -45.08
CA ALA A 479 -7.56 17.87 -44.24
C ALA A 479 -7.15 18.90 -43.18
N ILE A 480 -7.12 20.19 -43.50
CA ILE A 480 -6.83 21.27 -42.55
C ILE A 480 -7.89 21.32 -41.45
N ILE A 481 -9.18 21.21 -41.80
CA ILE A 481 -10.28 21.17 -40.82
C ILE A 481 -10.11 19.98 -39.86
N GLN A 482 -9.72 18.81 -40.37
CA GLN A 482 -9.49 17.64 -39.52
C GLN A 482 -8.29 17.83 -38.58
N ILE A 483 -7.21 18.46 -39.07
CA ILE A 483 -6.05 18.78 -38.23
C ILE A 483 -6.42 19.83 -37.18
N ASP A 484 -7.28 20.80 -37.48
CA ASP A 484 -7.80 21.76 -36.50
C ASP A 484 -8.60 21.06 -35.39
N ASP A 485 -9.52 20.16 -35.73
CA ASP A 485 -10.27 19.37 -34.74
C ASP A 485 -9.33 18.57 -33.81
N MET A 486 -8.31 17.93 -34.38
CA MET A 486 -7.28 17.25 -33.59
C MET A 486 -6.47 18.21 -32.72
N THR A 487 -6.19 19.42 -33.20
CA THR A 487 -5.46 20.45 -32.46
C THR A 487 -6.28 20.94 -31.26
N GLN A 488 -7.59 21.14 -31.43
CA GLN A 488 -8.52 21.47 -30.35
C GLN A 488 -8.65 20.32 -29.33
N GLN A 489 -8.74 19.06 -29.80
CA GLN A 489 -8.74 17.89 -28.90
C GLN A 489 -7.43 17.79 -28.11
N ASN A 490 -6.29 18.06 -28.74
CA ASN A 490 -5.00 18.08 -28.04
C ASN A 490 -4.97 19.16 -26.96
N ALA A 491 -5.51 20.36 -27.22
CA ALA A 491 -5.62 21.40 -26.20
C ALA A 491 -6.48 20.95 -25.01
N ALA A 492 -7.63 20.32 -25.27
CA ALA A 492 -8.48 19.76 -24.22
C ALA A 492 -7.78 18.63 -23.42
N LEU A 493 -7.05 17.75 -24.10
CA LEU A 493 -6.28 16.67 -23.46
C LEU A 493 -5.15 17.22 -22.59
N VAL A 494 -4.48 18.29 -23.04
CA VAL A 494 -3.44 18.97 -22.27
C VAL A 494 -4.01 19.54 -20.97
N GLU A 495 -5.18 20.20 -21.01
CA GLU A 495 -5.84 20.70 -19.80
C GLU A 495 -6.22 19.56 -18.84
N GLN A 496 -6.80 18.48 -19.37
CA GLN A 496 -7.17 17.30 -18.57
C GLN A 496 -5.96 16.64 -17.94
N ALA A 497 -4.87 16.46 -18.69
CA ALA A 497 -3.64 15.88 -18.21
C ALA A 497 -2.96 16.77 -17.17
N ALA A 498 -3.00 18.09 -17.33
CA ALA A 498 -2.49 19.04 -16.33
C ALA A 498 -3.31 19.01 -15.03
N ALA A 499 -4.64 18.86 -15.12
CA ALA A 499 -5.49 18.65 -13.95
C ALA A 499 -5.18 17.32 -13.24
N ALA A 500 -5.03 16.22 -13.99
CA ALA A 500 -4.69 14.91 -13.44
C ALA A 500 -3.30 14.92 -12.76
N ALA A 501 -2.29 15.55 -13.36
CA ALA A 501 -0.97 15.68 -12.78
C ALA A 501 -1.00 16.46 -11.45
N ARG A 502 -1.77 17.55 -11.37
CA ARG A 502 -1.98 18.29 -10.10
C ARG A 502 -2.64 17.43 -9.04
N GLN A 503 -3.69 16.68 -9.40
CA GLN A 503 -4.37 15.78 -8.46
C GLN A 503 -3.44 14.68 -7.94
N LEU A 504 -2.58 14.10 -8.79
CA LEU A 504 -1.57 13.13 -8.36
C LEU A 504 -0.56 13.74 -7.38
N GLN A 505 -0.15 14.99 -7.64
CA GLN A 505 0.76 15.74 -6.76
C GLN A 505 0.13 16.01 -5.39
N GLU A 506 -1.15 16.38 -5.35
CA GLU A 506 -1.92 16.55 -4.11
C GLU A 506 -2.09 15.22 -3.35
N GLN A 507 -2.38 14.12 -4.05
CA GLN A 507 -2.49 12.79 -3.42
C GLN A 507 -1.15 12.32 -2.85
N ALA A 508 -0.04 12.53 -3.57
CA ALA A 508 1.30 12.18 -3.10
C ALA A 508 1.69 13.02 -1.86
N ALA A 509 1.39 14.33 -1.88
CA ALA A 509 1.59 15.20 -0.72
C ALA A 509 0.73 14.77 0.48
N GLY A 510 -0.52 14.39 0.24
CA GLY A 510 -1.43 13.85 1.26
C GLY A 510 -0.89 12.56 1.88
N LEU A 511 -0.38 11.64 1.06
CA LEU A 511 0.26 10.40 1.53
C LEU A 511 1.51 10.70 2.36
N GLN A 512 2.38 11.62 1.91
CA GLN A 512 3.54 12.06 2.68
C GLN A 512 3.14 12.65 4.04
N GLN A 513 2.10 13.50 4.07
CA GLN A 513 1.57 14.08 5.30
C GLN A 513 1.05 13.00 6.25
N LEU A 514 0.26 12.03 5.75
CA LEU A 514 -0.27 10.91 6.53
C LEU A 514 0.84 10.07 7.17
N VAL A 515 1.90 9.77 6.42
CA VAL A 515 3.02 8.98 6.92
C VAL A 515 4.10 9.83 7.62
N SER A 516 3.95 11.15 7.67
CA SER A 516 4.91 12.06 8.33
C SER A 516 4.89 11.91 9.86
N VAL A 517 3.73 11.50 10.42
CA VAL A 517 3.56 11.22 11.85
C VAL A 517 4.49 10.11 12.31
N PHE A 518 4.79 9.15 11.42
CA PHE A 518 5.70 8.05 11.74
C PHE A 518 7.16 8.48 11.68
N ARG A 519 7.88 8.41 12.80
CA ARG A 519 9.31 8.69 12.85
C ARG A 519 10.07 7.39 12.55
N ILE A 520 10.90 7.40 11.53
CA ILE A 520 11.75 6.27 11.15
C ILE A 520 13.21 6.68 11.36
N ASP A 521 14.06 5.73 11.77
CA ASP A 521 15.48 6.00 11.91
C ASP A 521 16.10 6.29 10.54
N ALA A 522 16.68 7.49 10.39
CA ALA A 522 17.31 7.93 9.14
C ALA A 522 18.59 7.12 8.81
N GLY A 523 19.11 6.33 9.77
CA GLY A 523 20.32 5.53 9.62
C GLY A 523 20.18 4.31 8.69
N GLN A 524 19.00 3.68 8.60
CA GLN A 524 18.82 2.48 7.76
C GLN A 524 18.53 2.79 6.28
N ALA A 525 18.07 4.00 5.95
CA ALA A 525 17.79 4.39 4.57
C ALA A 525 19.06 4.62 3.72
N ARG A 526 20.24 4.77 4.34
CA ARG A 526 21.51 5.05 3.61
C ARG A 526 22.31 3.80 3.21
N VAL A 527 21.98 2.61 3.73
CA VAL A 527 22.82 1.42 3.52
C VAL A 527 22.52 0.70 2.20
N THR A 528 21.36 0.94 1.56
CA THR A 528 21.02 0.35 0.25
C THR A 528 21.32 1.25 -0.94
N SER A 529 21.69 2.53 -0.74
CA SER A 529 22.02 3.46 -1.83
C SER A 529 23.45 3.33 -2.38
N SER A 530 24.33 2.51 -1.79
CA SER A 530 25.72 2.38 -2.25
C SER A 530 25.95 1.35 -3.36
N THR A 531 24.96 0.51 -3.70
CA THR A 531 25.14 -0.53 -4.73
C THR A 531 24.57 -0.13 -6.10
N SER A 532 23.75 0.94 -6.16
CA SER A 532 23.14 1.41 -7.41
C SER A 532 23.98 2.48 -8.15
N ALA A 533 24.98 3.07 -7.49
CA ALA A 533 25.83 4.10 -8.10
C ALA A 533 26.76 3.57 -9.20
N THR A 534 27.05 2.26 -9.24
CA THR A 534 27.93 1.66 -10.26
C THR A 534 27.21 1.38 -11.58
N TYR A 535 25.86 1.36 -11.62
CA TYR A 535 25.10 1.18 -12.87
C TYR A 535 24.62 2.49 -13.50
N ALA A 536 24.54 3.59 -12.74
CA ALA A 536 24.13 4.90 -13.26
C ALA A 536 25.23 5.58 -14.12
N GLN A 537 26.49 5.16 -14.01
CA GLN A 537 27.60 5.70 -14.81
C GLN A 537 27.74 5.05 -16.21
N ALA A 538 26.97 4.00 -16.50
CA ALA A 538 26.96 3.33 -17.80
C ALA A 538 25.80 3.75 -18.73
N ALA A 539 24.87 4.59 -18.25
CA ALA A 539 23.66 4.96 -18.98
C ALA A 539 23.69 6.41 -19.55
N SER A 540 24.82 7.11 -19.48
CA SER A 540 25.02 8.44 -20.08
C SER A 540 25.56 8.38 -21.52
N ALA A 541 25.47 7.23 -22.20
CA ALA A 541 25.64 7.17 -23.64
C ALA A 541 24.35 7.72 -24.27
N GLU A 542 24.39 9.00 -24.61
CA GLU A 542 23.41 9.73 -25.42
C GLU A 542 23.04 8.88 -26.64
N ARG A 543 21.91 8.18 -26.55
CA ARG A 543 21.38 7.40 -27.67
C ARG A 543 20.65 8.40 -28.55
N VAL A 544 21.37 8.95 -29.52
CA VAL A 544 20.78 9.70 -30.64
C VAL A 544 19.81 8.76 -31.33
N ILE A 545 18.51 8.97 -31.12
CA ILE A 545 17.46 8.32 -31.89
C ILE A 545 17.44 9.05 -33.22
N ASP A 546 17.90 8.37 -34.27
CA ASP A 546 17.76 8.83 -35.64
C ASP A 546 16.26 8.86 -35.98
N VAL A 547 15.69 10.05 -36.03
CA VAL A 547 14.29 10.34 -36.41
C VAL A 547 14.16 10.68 -37.90
N THR A 548 15.15 10.33 -38.72
CA THR A 548 15.03 10.47 -40.18
C THR A 548 13.89 9.57 -40.68
N PRO A 549 12.83 10.13 -41.31
CA PRO A 549 11.76 9.31 -41.87
C PRO A 549 12.34 8.39 -42.94
N GLY A 550 12.07 7.09 -42.85
CA GLY A 550 12.41 6.14 -43.91
C GLY A 550 11.78 6.60 -45.22
N ALA A 551 12.60 6.67 -46.29
CA ALA A 551 12.13 7.05 -47.61
C ALA A 551 10.97 6.13 -48.05
N PRO A 552 9.90 6.67 -48.67
CA PRO A 552 8.78 5.86 -49.11
C PRO A 552 9.21 4.90 -50.23
N GLU A 553 9.11 3.60 -49.99
CA GLU A 553 9.20 2.58 -51.03
C GLU A 553 7.97 2.68 -51.94
N LEU A 554 8.19 3.00 -53.22
CA LEU A 554 7.15 2.91 -54.24
C LEU A 554 6.84 1.43 -54.53
N PRO A 555 5.55 1.04 -54.67
CA PRO A 555 5.18 -0.33 -55.00
C PRO A 555 5.70 -0.68 -56.40
N GLY A 556 6.57 -1.70 -56.47
CA GLY A 556 7.06 -2.27 -57.72
C GLY A 556 5.91 -2.76 -58.59
N GLY A 557 5.79 -2.18 -59.78
CA GLY A 557 4.87 -2.62 -60.82
C GLY A 557 5.21 -4.03 -61.28
N ASN A 558 4.19 -4.89 -61.29
CA ASN A 558 4.24 -6.18 -61.97
C ASN A 558 2.97 -6.34 -62.79
N ALA A 559 2.95 -5.71 -63.97
CA ALA A 559 1.93 -5.95 -65.00
C ALA A 559 2.55 -6.86 -66.06
N ALA A 560 2.40 -8.17 -65.88
CA ALA A 560 2.64 -9.15 -66.91
C ALA A 560 1.51 -9.06 -67.96
N LEU A 561 1.86 -8.58 -69.15
CA LEU A 561 1.08 -8.75 -70.37
C LEU A 561 0.94 -10.25 -70.68
N ALA A 562 -0.29 -10.76 -70.61
CA ALA A 562 -0.66 -12.04 -71.20
C ALA A 562 -1.54 -11.77 -72.43
N VAL A 563 -0.93 -12.00 -73.60
CA VAL A 563 -1.58 -12.12 -74.90
C VAL A 563 -2.20 -13.51 -74.99
N GLN A 564 -3.52 -13.60 -75.21
CA GLN A 564 -4.24 -14.53 -76.10
C GLN A 564 -5.73 -14.60 -75.74
N GLY A 565 -6.59 -14.38 -76.74
CA GLY A 565 -8.06 -14.51 -76.66
C GLY A 565 -8.76 -13.50 -77.54
#